data_AF-A0A2T9ZDB5-F1
#
_entry.id   AF-A0A2T9ZDB5-F1
#
_cell.length_a   1.000
_cell.length_b   1.000
_cell.length_c   1.000
_cell.angle_alpha   90.00
_cell.angle_beta   90.00
_cell.angle_gamma   90.00
#
_symmetry.space_group_name_H-M   'P 1'
#
loop_
_entity.id
_entity.type
_entity.pdbx_description
1 polymer ?
#
loop_
_entity_poly.entity_id
_entity_poly.type
_entity_poly.pdbx_seq_one_letter_code
_entity_poly.pdbx_strand_id
1 'polypeptide(L)'
;MLIGSGVDIHTEASYNGHYELVKYLVESGADIHAENKCALRWASAKGCLDVARFLVENGANVQADDNRAIRNALRYGRIETMECLLNNKSDINLNFNHEIRYVLENNNFKAVTYAFQHEVTCHGEMHDQIKQTLEDENYSLASYLIQEYFDECATKSRLDIRYRENYLKLVKCLIENAIKDSSSDELDFNRSINNGPLNICQYFIKRDLSIDTLNERIKIACKSGNLDVLKSLVCFGADTQNNKSIILSIACNKGHLEIVKYLLASGIDIHTDDEIAIISASKGGNIKMIKFLIENGISLNENGEEALICALGNNQVNAAQFFLNQGIELKANKESLLAKVSESGNLGSVSILVELGADIHCESSIALRKAVEHQNLKLVKCLIEKCANLRANNDIAIKIASSKGNVGVIDYLIQKGADIHANNDRALIWARFNNNKYVVDCLLKNGENDSNNADAITVLKLKTESGIMCETLIENPL
;
A
#
# COMPACT_ATOMS: atom_id res chain seq x y z
N MET A 1 -40.42 -4.61 -61.71
CA MET A 1 -40.95 -4.71 -60.34
C MET A 1 -40.29 -5.91 -59.68
N LEU A 2 -39.16 -5.71 -59.01
CA LEU A 2 -38.49 -6.72 -58.18
C LEU A 2 -38.65 -6.26 -56.73
N ILE A 3 -39.81 -6.58 -56.16
CA ILE A 3 -40.12 -6.46 -54.74
C ILE A 3 -40.22 -7.91 -54.28
N GLY A 4 -39.25 -8.41 -53.52
CA GLY A 4 -39.25 -9.84 -53.17
C GLY A 4 -38.15 -10.37 -52.25
N SER A 5 -37.13 -9.58 -51.92
CA SER A 5 -36.22 -9.83 -50.80
C SER A 5 -35.93 -8.47 -50.18
N GLY A 6 -36.08 -8.32 -48.86
CA GLY A 6 -35.96 -7.04 -48.14
C GLY A 6 -34.55 -6.44 -48.10
N VAL A 7 -33.94 -6.27 -49.28
CA VAL A 7 -32.71 -5.52 -49.52
C VAL A 7 -33.06 -4.58 -50.67
N ASP A 8 -33.20 -3.30 -50.35
CA ASP A 8 -33.45 -2.23 -51.32
C ASP A 8 -32.31 -2.16 -52.36
N ILE A 9 -32.63 -2.02 -53.65
CA ILE A 9 -31.67 -1.93 -54.76
C ILE A 9 -30.66 -0.79 -54.54
N HIS A 10 -31.09 0.26 -53.84
CA HIS A 10 -30.25 1.39 -53.44
C HIS A 10 -29.17 0.97 -52.43
N THR A 11 -29.47 0.05 -51.52
CA THR A 11 -28.52 -0.47 -50.53
C THR A 11 -27.49 -1.41 -51.16
N GLU A 12 -27.92 -2.29 -52.06
CA GLU A 12 -27.03 -3.22 -52.79
C GLU A 12 -26.09 -2.46 -53.74
N ALA A 13 -26.62 -1.46 -54.46
CA ALA A 13 -25.80 -0.57 -55.30
C ALA A 13 -24.77 0.20 -54.46
N SER A 14 -25.14 0.64 -53.26
CA SER A 14 -24.23 1.34 -52.35
C SER A 14 -23.14 0.43 -51.78
N TYR A 15 -23.47 -0.83 -51.44
CA TYR A 15 -22.52 -1.84 -50.98
C TYR A 15 -21.49 -2.21 -52.06
N ASN A 16 -21.92 -2.33 -53.32
CA ASN A 16 -21.04 -2.69 -54.43
C ASN A 16 -20.30 -1.48 -55.05
N GLY A 17 -20.50 -0.26 -54.51
CA GLY A 17 -19.82 0.94 -54.98
C GLY A 17 -20.30 1.43 -56.36
N HIS A 18 -21.52 1.10 -56.77
CA HIS A 18 -22.06 1.47 -58.07
C HIS A 18 -22.54 2.93 -58.09
N TYR A 19 -21.58 3.87 -58.08
CA TYR A 19 -21.82 5.31 -57.99
C TYR A 19 -22.90 5.83 -58.97
N GLU A 20 -22.78 5.56 -60.28
CA GLU A 20 -23.73 6.05 -61.28
C GLU A 20 -25.15 5.53 -61.05
N LEU A 21 -25.29 4.29 -60.57
CA LEU A 21 -26.59 3.71 -60.26
C LEU A 21 -27.19 4.33 -58.99
N VAL A 22 -26.37 4.51 -57.94
CA VAL A 22 -26.82 5.19 -56.72
C VAL A 22 -27.26 6.62 -57.03
N LYS A 23 -26.48 7.35 -57.82
CA LYS A 23 -26.80 8.70 -58.27
C LYS A 23 -28.13 8.74 -59.03
N TYR A 24 -28.29 7.87 -60.03
CA TYR A 24 -29.54 7.77 -60.79
C TYR A 24 -30.76 7.47 -59.91
N LEU A 25 -30.61 6.56 -58.93
CA LEU A 25 -31.68 6.19 -58.01
C LEU A 25 -32.10 7.36 -57.10
N VAL A 26 -31.13 8.08 -56.53
CA VAL A 26 -31.41 9.27 -55.69
C VAL A 26 -32.04 10.39 -56.52
N GLU A 27 -31.55 10.65 -57.73
CA GLU A 27 -32.14 11.62 -58.67
C GLU A 27 -33.56 11.22 -59.11
N SER A 28 -33.85 9.91 -59.16
CA SER A 28 -35.17 9.36 -59.45
C SER A 28 -36.12 9.34 -58.25
N GLY A 29 -35.72 9.91 -57.11
CA GLY A 29 -36.54 10.06 -55.91
C GLY A 29 -36.44 8.92 -54.90
N ALA A 30 -35.39 8.07 -54.97
CA ALA A 30 -35.12 7.10 -53.91
C ALA A 30 -34.88 7.83 -52.57
N ASP A 31 -35.47 7.31 -51.49
CA ASP A 31 -35.29 7.89 -50.16
C ASP A 31 -33.89 7.55 -49.62
N ILE A 32 -33.05 8.57 -49.52
CA ILE A 32 -31.69 8.47 -48.97
C ILE A 32 -31.65 8.05 -47.49
N HIS A 33 -32.79 8.13 -46.79
CA HIS A 33 -32.95 7.72 -45.40
C HIS A 33 -33.62 6.35 -45.23
N ALA A 34 -33.98 5.68 -46.32
CA ALA A 34 -34.66 4.39 -46.32
C ALA A 34 -33.93 3.33 -45.47
N GLU A 35 -34.72 2.41 -44.90
CA GLU A 35 -34.25 1.27 -44.10
C GLU A 35 -33.25 1.66 -43.00
N ASN A 36 -33.58 2.72 -42.24
CA ASN A 36 -32.68 3.25 -41.22
C ASN A 36 -31.32 3.60 -41.85
N LYS A 37 -31.25 4.33 -42.98
CA LYS A 37 -30.00 4.86 -43.55
C LYS A 37 -28.92 3.79 -43.85
N CYS A 38 -29.35 2.60 -44.28
CA CYS A 38 -28.50 1.46 -44.60
C CYS A 38 -27.45 1.75 -45.70
N ALA A 39 -27.79 2.55 -46.71
CA ALA A 39 -26.92 2.84 -47.85
C ALA A 39 -25.56 3.42 -47.46
N LEU A 40 -25.54 4.46 -46.62
CA LEU A 40 -24.30 5.07 -46.15
C LEU A 40 -23.48 4.09 -45.28
N ARG A 41 -24.15 3.28 -44.43
CA ARG A 41 -23.47 2.30 -43.55
C ARG A 41 -22.75 1.21 -44.34
N TRP A 42 -23.36 0.74 -45.42
CA TRP A 42 -22.79 -0.29 -46.30
C TRP A 42 -21.66 0.25 -47.17
N ALA A 43 -21.86 1.44 -47.77
CA ALA A 43 -20.79 2.14 -48.49
C ALA A 43 -19.57 2.35 -47.58
N SER A 44 -19.78 2.79 -46.34
CA SER A 44 -18.71 2.98 -45.35
C SER A 44 -18.03 1.68 -44.91
N ALA A 45 -18.76 0.58 -44.76
CA ALA A 45 -18.16 -0.73 -44.44
C ALA A 45 -17.25 -1.23 -45.58
N LYS A 46 -17.67 -1.01 -46.83
CA LYS A 46 -16.92 -1.44 -48.01
C LYS A 46 -15.79 -0.50 -48.40
N GLY A 47 -15.86 0.77 -47.97
CA GLY A 47 -14.90 1.80 -48.35
C GLY A 47 -15.20 2.40 -49.73
N CYS A 48 -16.47 2.39 -50.14
CA CYS A 48 -16.91 3.00 -51.39
C CYS A 48 -16.99 4.52 -51.22
N LEU A 49 -15.83 5.19 -51.24
CA LEU A 49 -15.69 6.62 -50.94
C LEU A 49 -16.59 7.50 -51.80
N ASP A 50 -16.65 7.27 -53.11
CA ASP A 50 -17.41 8.11 -54.03
C ASP A 50 -18.92 8.05 -53.75
N VAL A 51 -19.41 6.85 -53.42
CA VAL A 51 -20.80 6.64 -52.98
C VAL A 51 -21.04 7.29 -51.63
N ALA A 52 -20.17 7.05 -50.64
CA ALA A 52 -20.32 7.62 -49.30
C ALA A 52 -20.33 9.16 -49.34
N ARG A 53 -19.41 9.77 -50.09
CA ARG A 53 -19.33 11.21 -50.30
C ARG A 53 -20.60 11.76 -50.92
N PHE A 54 -21.07 11.16 -52.02
CA PHE A 54 -22.30 11.59 -52.69
C PHE A 54 -23.51 11.49 -51.77
N LEU A 55 -23.64 10.40 -51.01
CA LEU A 55 -24.75 10.25 -50.07
C LEU A 55 -24.71 11.35 -48.99
N VAL A 56 -23.54 11.66 -48.44
CA VAL A 56 -23.38 12.71 -47.44
C VAL A 56 -23.67 14.10 -48.02
N GLU A 57 -23.20 14.40 -49.23
CA GLU A 57 -23.47 15.65 -49.95
C GLU A 57 -24.97 15.84 -50.25
N ASN A 58 -25.70 14.73 -50.47
CA ASN A 58 -27.15 14.73 -50.69
C ASN A 58 -27.97 14.61 -49.39
N GLY A 59 -27.34 14.87 -48.24
CA GLY A 59 -28.04 15.02 -46.96
C GLY A 59 -28.14 13.75 -46.12
N ALA A 60 -27.44 12.66 -46.47
CA ALA A 60 -27.39 11.48 -45.60
C ALA A 60 -26.82 11.84 -44.22
N ASN A 61 -27.59 11.52 -43.17
CA ASN A 61 -27.19 11.82 -41.79
C ASN A 61 -26.08 10.86 -41.33
N VAL A 62 -24.85 11.36 -41.22
CA VAL A 62 -23.66 10.62 -40.78
C VAL A 62 -23.73 10.09 -39.34
N GLN A 63 -24.52 10.74 -38.47
CA GLN A 63 -24.64 10.40 -37.05
C GLN A 63 -25.72 9.33 -36.77
N ALA A 64 -26.35 8.80 -37.82
CA ALA A 64 -27.44 7.86 -37.65
C ALA A 64 -27.02 6.52 -37.04
N ASP A 65 -27.93 5.95 -36.22
CA ASP A 65 -27.76 4.65 -35.55
C ASP A 65 -26.42 4.59 -34.82
N ASP A 66 -26.23 5.53 -33.90
CA ASP A 66 -25.01 5.62 -33.11
C ASP A 66 -23.75 5.73 -33.99
N ASN A 67 -23.80 6.63 -34.99
CA ASN A 67 -22.69 6.90 -35.91
C ASN A 67 -22.17 5.63 -36.62
N ARG A 68 -23.08 4.72 -37.00
CA ARG A 68 -22.71 3.40 -37.56
C ARG A 68 -21.82 3.49 -38.79
N ALA A 69 -21.96 4.56 -39.58
CA ALA A 69 -21.14 4.81 -40.76
C ALA A 69 -19.65 4.90 -40.41
N ILE A 70 -19.26 5.77 -39.46
CA ILE A 70 -17.85 5.91 -39.04
C ILE A 70 -17.38 4.69 -38.24
N ARG A 71 -18.24 4.07 -37.43
CA ARG A 71 -17.92 2.80 -36.75
C ARG A 71 -17.56 1.70 -37.76
N ASN A 72 -18.33 1.55 -38.84
CA ASN A 72 -18.03 0.58 -39.89
C ASN A 72 -16.75 0.93 -40.65
N ALA A 73 -16.57 2.20 -41.01
CA ALA A 73 -15.37 2.67 -41.69
C ALA A 73 -14.12 2.38 -40.84
N LEU A 74 -14.16 2.67 -39.53
CA LEU A 74 -13.10 2.31 -38.58
C LEU A 74 -12.90 0.80 -38.51
N ARG A 75 -13.97 0.03 -38.26
CA ARG A 75 -13.92 -1.43 -38.08
C ARG A 75 -13.25 -2.17 -39.24
N TYR A 76 -13.45 -1.70 -40.47
CA TYR A 76 -12.86 -2.30 -41.68
C TYR A 76 -11.67 -1.51 -42.22
N GLY A 77 -11.20 -0.50 -41.48
CA GLY A 77 -10.06 0.36 -41.78
C GLY A 77 -10.13 1.07 -43.13
N ARG A 78 -11.28 1.69 -43.41
CA ARG A 78 -11.55 2.51 -44.60
C ARG A 78 -11.18 3.96 -44.32
N ILE A 79 -9.87 4.25 -44.27
CA ILE A 79 -9.32 5.53 -43.80
C ILE A 79 -9.90 6.73 -44.57
N GLU A 80 -9.92 6.67 -45.90
CA GLU A 80 -10.42 7.76 -46.74
C GLU A 80 -11.93 7.99 -46.54
N THR A 81 -12.67 6.92 -46.24
CA THR A 81 -14.10 7.03 -45.90
C THR A 81 -14.31 7.58 -44.50
N MET A 82 -13.45 7.22 -43.54
CA MET A 82 -13.45 7.85 -42.20
C MET A 82 -13.19 9.35 -42.31
N GLU A 83 -12.19 9.77 -43.08
CA GLU A 83 -11.88 11.18 -43.33
C GLU A 83 -13.10 11.94 -43.84
N CYS A 84 -13.77 11.39 -44.85
CA CYS A 84 -14.99 11.97 -45.40
C CYS A 84 -16.08 12.14 -44.33
N LEU A 85 -16.29 11.13 -43.48
CA LEU A 85 -17.32 11.15 -42.44
C LEU A 85 -16.98 12.12 -41.30
N LEU A 86 -15.71 12.22 -40.91
CA LEU A 86 -15.22 13.13 -39.88
C LEU A 86 -15.38 14.60 -40.32
N ASN A 87 -15.00 14.91 -41.56
CA ASN A 87 -15.18 16.24 -42.16
C ASN A 87 -16.66 16.67 -42.24
N ASN A 88 -17.58 15.71 -42.19
CA ASN A 88 -19.02 15.94 -42.22
C ASN A 88 -19.69 15.84 -40.83
N LYS A 89 -18.94 16.13 -39.76
CA LYS A 89 -19.44 16.26 -38.37
C LYS A 89 -19.96 14.94 -37.77
N SER A 90 -19.31 13.81 -38.06
CA SER A 90 -19.51 12.61 -37.26
C SER A 90 -19.19 12.89 -35.79
N ASP A 91 -19.96 12.31 -34.86
CA ASP A 91 -19.70 12.47 -33.43
C ASP A 91 -18.56 11.54 -32.99
N ILE A 92 -17.42 12.15 -32.67
CA ILE A 92 -16.19 11.47 -32.25
C ILE A 92 -16.14 11.19 -30.74
N ASN A 93 -17.07 11.76 -29.96
CA ASN A 93 -17.12 11.62 -28.50
C ASN A 93 -17.84 10.34 -28.03
N LEU A 94 -18.24 9.48 -28.96
CA LEU A 94 -18.85 8.19 -28.67
C LEU A 94 -17.83 7.15 -28.23
N ASN A 95 -18.30 6.07 -27.60
CA ASN A 95 -17.42 4.97 -27.20
C ASN A 95 -17.09 4.05 -28.39
N PHE A 96 -15.88 4.17 -28.94
CA PHE A 96 -15.38 3.35 -30.04
C PHE A 96 -14.56 2.11 -29.60
N ASN A 97 -14.57 1.74 -28.31
CA ASN A 97 -13.72 0.65 -27.80
C ASN A 97 -13.89 -0.67 -28.55
N HIS A 98 -15.13 -1.03 -28.89
CA HIS A 98 -15.42 -2.27 -29.61
C HIS A 98 -14.83 -2.26 -31.01
N GLU A 99 -14.98 -1.16 -31.75
CA GLU A 99 -14.40 -1.00 -33.08
C GLU A 99 -12.87 -1.03 -33.02
N ILE A 100 -12.27 -0.27 -32.09
CA ILE A 100 -10.81 -0.23 -31.92
C ILE A 100 -10.29 -1.64 -31.59
N ARG A 101 -10.93 -2.36 -30.66
CA ARG A 101 -10.58 -3.75 -30.33
C ARG A 101 -10.62 -4.65 -31.57
N TYR A 102 -11.69 -4.59 -32.34
CA TYR A 102 -11.83 -5.39 -33.55
C TYR A 102 -10.73 -5.07 -34.58
N VAL A 103 -10.38 -3.80 -34.75
CA VAL A 103 -9.33 -3.38 -35.69
C VAL A 103 -7.96 -3.88 -35.25
N LEU A 104 -7.68 -3.86 -33.94
CA LEU A 104 -6.46 -4.41 -33.35
C LEU A 104 -6.39 -5.94 -33.54
N GLU A 105 -7.46 -6.67 -33.26
CA GLU A 105 -7.55 -8.13 -33.48
C GLU A 105 -7.33 -8.54 -34.95
N ASN A 106 -7.57 -7.62 -35.89
CA ASN A 106 -7.36 -7.84 -37.34
C ASN A 106 -6.08 -7.17 -37.88
N ASN A 107 -5.16 -6.74 -37.01
CA ASN A 107 -3.86 -6.13 -37.36
C ASN A 107 -3.94 -4.90 -38.28
N ASN A 108 -5.07 -4.17 -38.30
CA ASN A 108 -5.24 -2.99 -39.16
C ASN A 108 -4.89 -1.70 -38.42
N PHE A 109 -3.63 -1.61 -38.01
CA PHE A 109 -3.12 -0.57 -37.11
C PHE A 109 -3.21 0.86 -37.68
N LYS A 110 -3.13 1.01 -39.00
CA LYS A 110 -3.20 2.32 -39.66
C LYS A 110 -4.53 3.03 -39.39
N ALA A 111 -5.63 2.29 -39.36
CA ALA A 111 -6.95 2.86 -39.10
C ALA A 111 -7.10 3.33 -37.65
N VAL A 112 -6.53 2.61 -36.69
CA VAL A 112 -6.49 3.01 -35.27
C VAL A 112 -5.64 4.28 -35.10
N THR A 113 -4.43 4.31 -35.67
CA THR A 113 -3.58 5.51 -35.63
C THR A 113 -4.29 6.72 -36.23
N TYR A 114 -4.94 6.55 -37.38
CA TYR A 114 -5.68 7.63 -38.04
C TYR A 114 -6.88 8.12 -37.19
N ALA A 115 -7.67 7.20 -36.63
CA ALA A 115 -8.78 7.54 -35.74
C ALA A 115 -8.34 8.43 -34.59
N PHE A 116 -7.25 8.06 -33.91
CA PHE A 116 -6.77 8.82 -32.77
C PHE A 116 -6.13 10.16 -33.13
N GLN A 117 -5.44 10.27 -34.28
CA GLN A 117 -4.98 11.56 -34.82
C GLN A 117 -6.13 12.56 -35.06
N HIS A 118 -7.36 12.07 -35.24
CA HIS A 118 -8.56 12.87 -35.42
C HIS A 118 -9.45 12.88 -34.16
N GLU A 119 -8.84 12.70 -32.99
CA GLU A 119 -9.49 12.85 -31.67
C GLU A 119 -10.68 11.90 -31.43
N VAL A 120 -10.75 10.76 -32.15
CA VAL A 120 -11.76 9.73 -31.87
C VAL A 120 -11.55 9.20 -30.45
N THR A 121 -12.54 9.42 -29.58
CA THR A 121 -12.42 9.08 -28.16
C THR A 121 -12.60 7.59 -27.91
N CYS A 122 -11.79 7.06 -26.99
CA CYS A 122 -12.06 5.77 -26.35
C CYS A 122 -12.44 5.99 -24.90
N HIS A 123 -13.44 5.26 -24.42
CA HIS A 123 -13.96 5.43 -23.06
C HIS A 123 -13.66 4.19 -22.23
N GLY A 124 -12.74 4.28 -21.27
CA GLY A 124 -12.40 3.18 -20.36
C GLY A 124 -10.98 2.64 -20.56
N GLU A 125 -10.64 1.57 -19.82
CA GLU A 125 -9.27 1.08 -19.73
C GLU A 125 -8.86 0.27 -20.97
N MET A 126 -7.84 0.72 -21.70
CA MET A 126 -7.28 0.03 -22.86
C MET A 126 -6.19 -1.01 -22.49
N HIS A 127 -6.29 -1.61 -21.30
CA HIS A 127 -5.27 -2.51 -20.75
C HIS A 127 -5.02 -3.71 -21.68
N ASP A 128 -6.09 -4.39 -22.05
CA ASP A 128 -6.03 -5.61 -22.85
C ASP A 128 -5.53 -5.33 -24.26
N GLN A 129 -5.84 -4.14 -24.79
CA GLN A 129 -5.39 -3.68 -26.11
C GLN A 129 -3.90 -3.38 -26.12
N ILE A 130 -3.37 -2.70 -25.09
CA ILE A 130 -1.92 -2.45 -25.00
C ILE A 130 -1.17 -3.76 -24.78
N LYS A 131 -1.72 -4.65 -23.95
CA LYS A 131 -1.14 -5.99 -23.77
C LYS A 131 -1.10 -6.76 -25.10
N GLN A 132 -2.22 -6.81 -25.83
CA GLN A 132 -2.32 -7.49 -27.11
C GLN A 132 -1.37 -6.89 -28.16
N THR A 133 -1.34 -5.56 -28.31
CA THR A 133 -0.40 -4.90 -29.24
C THR A 133 1.07 -5.16 -28.93
N LEU A 134 1.44 -5.39 -27.67
CA LEU A 134 2.79 -5.80 -27.29
C LEU A 134 3.06 -7.28 -27.50
N GLU A 135 2.04 -8.14 -27.36
CA GLU A 135 2.11 -9.56 -27.75
C GLU A 135 2.30 -9.69 -29.26
N ASP A 136 1.65 -8.83 -30.04
CA ASP A 136 1.76 -8.72 -31.51
C ASP A 136 3.00 -7.92 -31.98
N GLU A 137 3.89 -7.52 -31.05
CA GLU A 137 5.13 -6.78 -31.30
C GLU A 137 4.97 -5.41 -31.99
N ASN A 138 3.77 -4.81 -31.93
CA ASN A 138 3.49 -3.49 -32.46
C ASN A 138 3.78 -2.38 -31.43
N TYR A 139 5.06 -2.16 -31.16
CA TYR A 139 5.53 -1.19 -30.18
C TYR A 139 5.12 0.25 -30.48
N SER A 140 5.08 0.64 -31.76
CA SER A 140 4.70 2.00 -32.15
C SER A 140 3.28 2.34 -31.71
N LEU A 141 2.35 1.39 -31.87
CA LEU A 141 0.97 1.59 -31.47
C LEU A 141 0.80 1.48 -29.95
N ALA A 142 1.50 0.55 -29.30
CA ALA A 142 1.50 0.45 -27.85
C ALA A 142 1.99 1.76 -27.19
N SER A 143 3.08 2.34 -27.70
CA SER A 143 3.60 3.64 -27.23
C SER A 143 2.60 4.77 -27.44
N TYR A 144 1.96 4.83 -28.61
CA TYR A 144 0.93 5.83 -28.91
C TYR A 144 -0.28 5.72 -27.95
N LEU A 145 -0.81 4.50 -27.77
CA LEU A 145 -1.92 4.22 -26.86
C LEU A 145 -1.60 4.62 -25.41
N ILE A 146 -0.36 4.40 -24.98
CA ILE A 146 0.09 4.79 -23.64
C ILE A 146 0.15 6.32 -23.52
N GLN A 147 0.71 7.02 -24.49
CA GLN A 147 0.87 8.49 -24.41
C GLN A 147 -0.46 9.25 -24.41
N GLU A 148 -1.42 8.81 -25.21
CA GLU A 148 -2.70 9.52 -25.37
C GLU A 148 -3.71 9.21 -24.25
N TYR A 149 -3.66 8.00 -23.68
CA TYR A 149 -4.74 7.50 -22.82
C TYR A 149 -4.32 7.05 -21.43
N PHE A 150 -3.05 7.26 -21.03
CA PHE A 150 -2.61 7.01 -19.66
C PHE A 150 -2.38 8.32 -18.91
N ASP A 151 -3.15 8.49 -17.84
CA ASP A 151 -2.82 9.40 -16.74
C ASP A 151 -1.61 8.85 -15.96
N GLU A 152 -0.61 9.69 -15.73
CA GLU A 152 0.59 9.38 -14.96
C GLU A 152 0.26 8.85 -13.55
N CYS A 153 -0.77 9.42 -12.89
CA CYS A 153 -1.20 9.01 -11.55
C CYS A 153 -1.79 7.59 -11.56
N ALA A 154 -2.61 7.26 -12.55
CA ALA A 154 -3.16 5.91 -12.73
C ALA A 154 -2.10 4.90 -13.15
N THR A 155 -1.02 5.34 -13.81
CA THR A 155 0.07 4.47 -14.28
C THR A 155 0.85 3.86 -13.11
N LYS A 156 1.13 4.66 -12.07
CA LYS A 156 1.87 4.21 -10.88
C LYS A 156 1.17 3.09 -10.12
N SER A 157 -0.15 3.18 -9.91
CA SER A 157 -0.93 2.12 -9.24
C SER A 157 -1.11 0.87 -10.12
N ARG A 158 -1.12 1.04 -11.45
CA ARG A 158 -1.24 -0.08 -12.40
C ARG A 158 0.07 -0.86 -12.58
N LEU A 159 1.24 -0.22 -12.42
CA LEU A 159 2.52 -0.90 -12.41
C LEU A 159 2.58 -1.99 -11.33
N ASP A 160 1.98 -1.76 -10.16
CA ASP A 160 1.93 -2.75 -9.07
C ASP A 160 1.24 -4.06 -9.45
N ILE A 161 0.14 -3.97 -10.19
CA ILE A 161 -0.56 -5.16 -10.70
C ILE A 161 0.34 -5.86 -11.74
N ARG A 162 0.95 -5.07 -12.64
CA ARG A 162 1.77 -5.61 -13.74
C ARG A 162 3.06 -6.25 -13.28
N TYR A 163 3.64 -5.79 -12.17
CA TYR A 163 4.78 -6.47 -11.54
C TYR A 163 4.42 -7.91 -11.15
N ARG A 164 3.20 -8.16 -10.66
CA ARG A 164 2.79 -9.53 -10.24
C ARG A 164 2.60 -10.50 -11.41
N GLU A 165 2.21 -10.01 -12.57
CA GLU A 165 1.82 -10.86 -13.71
C GLU A 165 2.96 -11.17 -14.69
N ASN A 166 4.19 -10.71 -14.43
CA ASN A 166 5.39 -10.96 -15.25
C ASN A 166 5.36 -10.39 -16.69
N TYR A 167 4.74 -9.22 -16.88
CA TYR A 167 4.73 -8.55 -18.18
C TYR A 167 5.91 -7.59 -18.37
N LEU A 168 7.14 -8.12 -18.46
CA LEU A 168 8.35 -7.31 -18.63
C LEU A 168 8.26 -6.35 -19.84
N LYS A 169 7.78 -6.84 -21.00
CA LYS A 169 7.64 -6.01 -22.22
C LYS A 169 6.75 -4.78 -21.97
N LEU A 170 5.63 -4.97 -21.26
CA LEU A 170 4.68 -3.91 -20.93
C LEU A 170 5.23 -2.91 -19.92
N VAL A 171 5.93 -3.40 -18.90
CA VAL A 171 6.60 -2.54 -17.91
C VAL A 171 7.65 -1.65 -18.59
N LYS A 172 8.49 -2.22 -19.48
CA LYS A 172 9.45 -1.45 -20.27
C LYS A 172 8.76 -0.35 -21.08
N CYS A 173 7.75 -0.75 -21.87
CA CYS A 173 7.02 0.17 -22.75
C CYS A 173 6.35 1.31 -21.97
N LEU A 174 5.73 1.01 -20.81
CA LEU A 174 5.14 2.03 -19.95
C LEU A 174 6.17 3.03 -19.43
N ILE A 175 7.29 2.55 -18.88
CA ILE A 175 8.29 3.41 -18.25
C ILE A 175 8.91 4.34 -19.29
N GLU A 176 9.24 3.80 -20.45
CA GLU A 176 9.85 4.54 -21.56
C GLU A 176 8.90 5.62 -22.14
N ASN A 177 7.58 5.40 -22.11
CA ASN A 177 6.61 6.28 -22.77
C ASN A 177 5.81 7.20 -21.84
N ALA A 178 5.45 6.74 -20.64
CA ALA A 178 4.61 7.48 -19.70
C ALA A 178 5.41 8.19 -18.61
N ILE A 179 6.43 7.52 -18.06
CA ILE A 179 7.10 8.00 -16.84
C ILE A 179 8.29 8.89 -17.17
N LYS A 180 9.00 8.62 -18.27
CA LYS A 180 10.07 9.42 -18.94
C LYS A 180 11.26 9.89 -18.08
N ASP A 181 11.10 10.11 -16.78
CA ASP A 181 12.16 10.43 -15.83
C ASP A 181 12.64 9.18 -15.08
N SER A 182 13.86 9.25 -14.55
CA SER A 182 14.42 8.23 -13.67
C SER A 182 14.13 8.52 -12.20
N SER A 183 13.36 9.58 -11.89
CA SER A 183 13.13 10.02 -10.50
C SER A 183 12.32 9.00 -9.70
N SER A 184 11.52 8.20 -10.39
CA SER A 184 10.69 7.13 -9.83
C SER A 184 11.33 5.74 -9.85
N ASP A 185 12.52 5.57 -10.45
CA ASP A 185 13.17 4.25 -10.62
C ASP A 185 13.45 3.56 -9.27
N GLU A 186 13.74 4.32 -8.19
CA GLU A 186 13.93 3.76 -6.85
C GLU A 186 12.61 3.18 -6.30
N LEU A 187 11.53 3.95 -6.40
CA LEU A 187 10.20 3.56 -5.95
C LEU A 187 9.73 2.32 -6.71
N ASP A 188 9.92 2.30 -8.02
CA ASP A 188 9.52 1.20 -8.88
C ASP A 188 10.39 -0.05 -8.67
N PHE A 189 11.69 0.11 -8.44
CA PHE A 189 12.54 -1.00 -8.02
C PHE A 189 12.04 -1.60 -6.68
N ASN A 190 11.76 -0.75 -5.68
CA ASN A 190 11.23 -1.15 -4.38
C ASN A 190 9.89 -1.91 -4.47
N ARG A 191 9.03 -1.53 -5.41
CA ARG A 191 7.79 -2.27 -5.64
C ARG A 191 8.05 -3.60 -6.37
N SER A 192 8.93 -3.58 -7.37
CA SER A 192 9.29 -4.77 -8.15
C SER A 192 9.95 -5.86 -7.31
N ILE A 193 10.78 -5.52 -6.31
CA ILE A 193 11.47 -6.53 -5.50
C ILE A 193 10.54 -7.26 -4.52
N ASN A 194 9.46 -6.61 -4.10
CA ASN A 194 8.49 -7.14 -3.15
C ASN A 194 7.37 -7.93 -3.84
N ASN A 195 7.01 -7.55 -5.08
CA ASN A 195 5.83 -8.07 -5.77
C ASN A 195 6.11 -8.62 -7.17
N GLY A 196 7.32 -8.45 -7.70
CA GLY A 196 7.66 -8.70 -9.09
C GLY A 196 8.67 -9.83 -9.30
N PRO A 197 8.69 -10.42 -10.51
CA PRO A 197 9.67 -11.41 -10.91
C PRO A 197 11.07 -10.80 -11.09
N LEU A 198 12.07 -11.68 -11.03
CA LEU A 198 13.49 -11.34 -11.12
C LEU A 198 13.85 -10.53 -12.36
N ASN A 199 13.26 -10.84 -13.52
CA ASN A 199 13.56 -10.17 -14.79
C ASN A 199 13.17 -8.68 -14.79
N ILE A 200 12.11 -8.29 -14.08
CA ILE A 200 11.70 -6.89 -13.90
C ILE A 200 12.67 -6.18 -12.96
N CYS A 201 13.04 -6.82 -11.84
CA CYS A 201 14.05 -6.28 -10.94
C CYS A 201 15.37 -6.04 -11.69
N GLN A 202 15.82 -7.02 -12.50
CA GLN A 202 17.01 -6.91 -13.33
C GLN A 202 16.91 -5.80 -14.38
N TYR A 203 15.72 -5.52 -14.91
CA TYR A 203 15.52 -4.39 -15.82
C TYR A 203 15.81 -3.06 -15.10
N PHE A 204 15.24 -2.83 -13.92
CA PHE A 204 15.52 -1.63 -13.13
C PHE A 204 16.98 -1.54 -12.69
N ILE A 205 17.62 -2.66 -12.35
CA ILE A 205 19.07 -2.71 -12.06
C ILE A 205 19.87 -2.20 -13.25
N LYS A 206 19.56 -2.66 -14.47
CA LYS A 206 20.28 -2.24 -15.67
C LYS A 206 20.07 -0.78 -16.07
N ARG A 207 19.02 -0.12 -15.59
CA ARG A 207 18.76 1.30 -15.87
C ARG A 207 19.72 2.23 -15.14
N ASP A 208 20.16 1.85 -13.94
CA ASP A 208 21.15 2.60 -13.17
C ASP A 208 22.13 1.65 -12.49
N LEU A 209 23.33 1.59 -13.08
CA LEU A 209 24.46 0.78 -12.64
C LEU A 209 25.47 1.59 -11.82
N SER A 210 25.11 2.79 -11.36
CA SER A 210 25.97 3.53 -10.43
C SER A 210 26.17 2.73 -9.14
N ILE A 211 27.40 2.71 -8.65
CA ILE A 211 27.78 1.89 -7.49
C ILE A 211 26.97 2.27 -6.25
N ASP A 212 26.67 3.56 -6.07
CA ASP A 212 25.88 4.06 -4.95
C ASP A 212 24.44 3.54 -5.00
N THR A 213 23.77 3.64 -6.16
CA THR A 213 22.43 3.08 -6.36
C THR A 213 22.41 1.57 -6.17
N LEU A 214 23.40 0.86 -6.70
CA LEU A 214 23.51 -0.59 -6.53
C LEU A 214 23.66 -0.99 -5.05
N ASN A 215 24.48 -0.25 -4.29
CA ASN A 215 24.71 -0.51 -2.86
C ASN A 215 23.46 -0.19 -2.01
N GLU A 216 22.71 0.86 -2.33
CA GLU A 216 21.40 1.10 -1.69
C GLU A 216 20.40 -0.02 -2.00
N ARG A 217 20.38 -0.50 -3.26
CA ARG A 217 19.50 -1.62 -3.67
C ARG A 217 19.86 -2.94 -3.01
N ILE A 218 21.13 -3.18 -2.63
CA ILE A 218 21.50 -4.35 -1.80
C ILE A 218 20.75 -4.30 -0.47
N LYS A 219 20.72 -3.14 0.21
CA LYS A 219 20.03 -3.01 1.52
C LYS A 219 18.55 -3.38 1.40
N ILE A 220 17.92 -2.96 0.30
CA ILE A 220 16.53 -3.28 -0.03
C ILE A 220 16.35 -4.79 -0.26
N ALA A 221 17.24 -5.44 -1.03
CA ALA A 221 17.19 -6.89 -1.27
C ALA A 221 17.39 -7.71 0.01
N CYS A 222 18.32 -7.30 0.86
CA CYS A 222 18.53 -7.90 2.18
C CYS A 222 17.31 -7.71 3.09
N LYS A 223 16.57 -6.60 2.97
CA LYS A 223 15.36 -6.35 3.75
C LYS A 223 14.18 -7.19 3.26
N SER A 224 14.00 -7.32 1.94
CA SER A 224 12.89 -8.07 1.34
C SER A 224 13.06 -9.59 1.44
N GLY A 225 14.29 -10.09 1.52
CA GLY A 225 14.56 -11.52 1.54
C GLY A 225 14.75 -12.14 0.16
N ASN A 226 14.87 -11.31 -0.88
CA ASN A 226 14.97 -11.78 -2.26
C ASN A 226 16.44 -12.08 -2.66
N LEU A 227 16.89 -13.31 -2.42
CA LEU A 227 18.26 -13.75 -2.69
C LEU A 227 18.66 -13.65 -4.17
N ASP A 228 17.74 -13.92 -5.10
CA ASP A 228 18.05 -13.90 -6.53
C ASP A 228 18.32 -12.48 -7.05
N VAL A 229 17.58 -11.50 -6.49
CA VAL A 229 17.82 -10.07 -6.77
C VAL A 229 19.14 -9.64 -6.14
N LEU A 230 19.45 -10.06 -4.91
CA LEU A 230 20.74 -9.79 -4.27
C LEU A 230 21.91 -10.33 -5.12
N LYS A 231 21.84 -11.59 -5.56
CA LYS A 231 22.84 -12.18 -6.46
C LYS A 231 22.97 -11.39 -7.75
N SER A 232 21.84 -10.97 -8.34
CA SER A 232 21.85 -10.16 -9.55
C SER A 232 22.57 -8.82 -9.33
N LEU A 233 22.29 -8.11 -8.23
CA LEU A 233 22.97 -6.86 -7.88
C LEU A 233 24.49 -7.04 -7.78
N VAL A 234 24.95 -8.08 -7.08
CA VAL A 234 26.38 -8.41 -6.97
C VAL A 234 26.99 -8.74 -8.35
N CYS A 235 26.28 -9.50 -9.20
CA CYS A 235 26.72 -9.75 -10.58
C CYS A 235 26.84 -8.47 -11.43
N PHE A 236 26.05 -7.43 -11.14
CA PHE A 236 26.13 -6.13 -11.79
C PHE A 236 27.18 -5.19 -11.17
N GLY A 237 27.96 -5.66 -10.19
CA GLY A 237 29.09 -4.93 -9.61
C GLY A 237 28.78 -4.23 -8.28
N ALA A 238 27.64 -4.52 -7.65
CA ALA A 238 27.33 -4.00 -6.32
C ALA A 238 28.35 -4.51 -5.28
N ASP A 239 28.85 -3.61 -4.43
CA ASP A 239 29.88 -3.92 -3.45
C ASP A 239 29.25 -4.27 -2.09
N THR A 240 29.31 -5.55 -1.73
CA THR A 240 28.81 -6.04 -0.44
C THR A 240 29.73 -5.71 0.74
N GLN A 241 30.97 -5.32 0.49
CA GLN A 241 31.90 -4.90 1.55
C GLN A 241 31.59 -3.47 2.00
N ASN A 242 31.14 -2.62 1.07
CA ASN A 242 30.54 -1.34 1.42
C ASN A 242 29.24 -1.59 2.21
N ASN A 243 29.13 -0.99 3.41
CA ASN A 243 28.00 -1.19 4.32
C ASN A 243 27.78 -2.66 4.78
N LYS A 244 28.83 -3.48 4.84
CA LYS A 244 28.75 -4.91 5.25
C LYS A 244 27.98 -5.14 6.57
N SER A 245 28.15 -4.29 7.57
CA SER A 245 27.43 -4.39 8.85
C SER A 245 25.95 -4.05 8.72
N ILE A 246 25.60 -3.05 7.91
CA ILE A 246 24.21 -2.67 7.63
C ILE A 246 23.49 -3.79 6.89
N ILE A 247 24.08 -4.36 5.84
CA ILE A 247 23.41 -5.40 5.05
C ILE A 247 23.28 -6.71 5.84
N LEU A 248 24.29 -7.06 6.65
CA LEU A 248 24.26 -8.22 7.55
C LEU A 248 23.22 -8.03 8.66
N SER A 249 23.22 -6.88 9.32
CA SER A 249 22.26 -6.56 10.39
C SER A 249 20.81 -6.60 9.90
N ILE A 250 20.52 -6.04 8.72
CA ILE A 250 19.18 -6.09 8.11
C ILE A 250 18.75 -7.55 7.85
N ALA A 251 19.61 -8.35 7.22
CA ALA A 251 19.30 -9.74 6.88
C ALA A 251 19.08 -10.60 8.15
N CYS A 252 19.93 -10.44 9.17
CA CYS A 252 19.80 -11.10 10.46
C CYS A 252 18.52 -10.67 11.20
N ASN A 253 18.22 -9.37 11.22
CA ASN A 253 17.01 -8.85 11.86
C ASN A 253 15.72 -9.36 11.21
N LYS A 254 15.70 -9.49 9.89
CA LYS A 254 14.55 -10.05 9.16
C LYS A 254 14.51 -11.57 9.13
N GLY A 255 15.60 -12.24 9.53
CA GLY A 255 15.65 -13.69 9.63
C GLY A 255 15.90 -14.39 8.29
N HIS A 256 16.44 -13.69 7.30
CA HIS A 256 16.65 -14.21 5.95
C HIS A 256 17.92 -15.06 5.88
N LEU A 257 17.82 -16.31 6.37
CA LEU A 257 18.95 -17.23 6.55
C LEU A 257 19.77 -17.46 5.27
N GLU A 258 19.10 -17.66 4.13
CA GLU A 258 19.80 -17.91 2.86
C GLU A 258 20.57 -16.68 2.36
N ILE A 259 20.09 -15.47 2.66
CA ILE A 259 20.85 -14.24 2.41
C ILE A 259 22.07 -14.16 3.32
N VAL A 260 21.92 -14.44 4.62
CA VAL A 260 23.05 -14.41 5.56
C VAL A 260 24.12 -15.42 5.15
N LYS A 261 23.75 -16.65 4.81
CA LYS A 261 24.70 -17.65 4.27
C LYS A 261 25.44 -17.15 3.04
N TYR A 262 24.73 -16.53 2.10
CA TYR A 262 25.34 -15.95 0.90
C TYR A 262 26.31 -14.81 1.23
N LEU A 263 25.93 -13.90 2.14
CA LEU A 263 26.78 -12.78 2.57
C LEU A 263 28.07 -13.27 3.25
N LEU A 264 27.99 -14.26 4.14
CA LEU A 264 29.16 -14.87 4.78
C LEU A 264 30.05 -15.60 3.74
N ALA A 265 29.44 -16.31 2.79
CA ALA A 265 30.18 -16.97 1.70
C ALA A 265 30.88 -15.96 0.77
N SER A 266 30.35 -14.74 0.64
CA SER A 266 30.99 -13.62 -0.07
C SER A 266 32.14 -12.97 0.72
N GLY A 267 32.51 -13.51 1.88
CA GLY A 267 33.65 -13.07 2.69
C GLY A 267 33.33 -11.96 3.70
N ILE A 268 32.06 -11.73 4.02
CA ILE A 268 31.70 -10.85 5.15
C ILE A 268 32.00 -11.59 6.45
N ASP A 269 32.76 -10.94 7.33
CA ASP A 269 33.08 -11.47 8.65
C ASP A 269 31.84 -11.42 9.55
N ILE A 270 31.53 -12.57 10.17
CA ILE A 270 30.41 -12.73 11.10
C ILE A 270 30.58 -11.88 12.36
N HIS A 271 31.82 -11.53 12.74
CA HIS A 271 32.15 -10.71 13.89
C HIS A 271 32.22 -9.20 13.58
N THR A 272 31.78 -8.77 12.39
CA THR A 272 31.78 -7.35 12.00
C THR A 272 30.97 -6.48 12.97
N ASP A 273 31.48 -5.28 13.28
CA ASP A 273 30.85 -4.24 14.11
C ASP A 273 30.29 -4.80 15.44
N ASP A 274 31.16 -5.34 16.28
CA ASP A 274 30.83 -5.87 17.61
C ASP A 274 29.73 -6.95 17.57
N GLU A 275 29.90 -7.92 16.66
CA GLU A 275 28.95 -9.02 16.44
C GLU A 275 27.51 -8.54 16.15
N ILE A 276 27.36 -7.48 15.35
CA ILE A 276 26.06 -6.89 14.98
C ILE A 276 25.02 -7.93 14.52
N ALA A 277 25.49 -9.05 13.95
CA ALA A 277 24.66 -10.17 13.52
C ALA A 277 23.80 -10.75 14.65
N ILE A 278 24.39 -11.06 15.82
CA ILE A 278 23.64 -11.68 16.93
C ILE A 278 22.69 -10.70 17.58
N ILE A 279 23.12 -9.44 17.76
CA ILE A 279 22.28 -8.36 18.29
C ILE A 279 21.07 -8.12 17.38
N SER A 280 21.30 -8.09 16.07
CA SER A 280 20.24 -7.87 15.08
C SER A 280 19.28 -9.04 14.98
N ALA A 281 19.78 -10.28 14.99
CA ALA A 281 18.96 -11.49 15.01
C ALA A 281 18.09 -11.55 16.28
N SER A 282 18.63 -11.12 17.41
CA SER A 282 17.94 -11.04 18.71
C SER A 282 16.84 -9.98 18.70
N LYS A 283 17.10 -8.81 18.10
CA LYS A 283 16.09 -7.76 17.85
C LYS A 283 14.90 -8.30 17.04
N GLY A 284 15.18 -9.14 16.05
CA GLY A 284 14.18 -9.77 15.19
C GLY A 284 13.48 -10.99 15.79
N GLY A 285 14.02 -11.57 16.86
CA GLY A 285 13.49 -12.77 17.51
C GLY A 285 13.69 -14.07 16.73
N ASN A 286 14.59 -14.09 15.74
CA ASN A 286 14.75 -15.21 14.82
C ASN A 286 15.64 -16.32 15.41
N ILE A 287 15.04 -17.24 16.17
CA ILE A 287 15.78 -18.35 16.84
C ILE A 287 16.62 -19.17 15.87
N LYS A 288 16.11 -19.48 14.68
CA LYS A 288 16.86 -20.25 13.67
C LYS A 288 18.13 -19.51 13.24
N MET A 289 18.03 -18.19 13.08
CA MET A 289 19.19 -17.34 12.76
C MET A 289 20.17 -17.31 13.93
N ILE A 290 19.69 -17.09 15.16
CA ILE A 290 20.53 -17.08 16.38
C ILE A 290 21.33 -18.37 16.50
N LYS A 291 20.68 -19.54 16.34
CA LYS A 291 21.35 -20.84 16.39
C LYS A 291 22.40 -20.99 15.29
N PHE A 292 22.05 -20.64 14.05
CA PHE A 292 22.99 -20.68 12.93
C PHE A 292 24.22 -19.81 13.19
N LEU A 293 24.05 -18.61 13.74
CA LEU A 293 25.17 -17.71 14.04
C LEU A 293 26.10 -18.29 15.11
N ILE A 294 25.55 -18.88 16.17
CA ILE A 294 26.33 -19.56 17.23
C ILE A 294 27.10 -20.76 16.64
N GLU A 295 26.44 -21.56 15.80
CA GLU A 295 27.08 -22.70 15.10
C GLU A 295 28.23 -22.25 14.17
N ASN A 296 28.22 -21.00 13.70
CA ASN A 296 29.25 -20.41 12.85
C ASN A 296 30.27 -19.56 13.63
N GLY A 297 30.35 -19.71 14.96
CA GLY A 297 31.46 -19.20 15.76
C GLY A 297 31.16 -17.96 16.60
N ILE A 298 29.94 -17.42 16.60
CA ILE A 298 29.57 -16.36 17.55
C ILE A 298 29.58 -16.90 18.98
N SER A 299 30.33 -16.23 19.86
CA SER A 299 30.43 -16.56 21.26
C SER A 299 29.47 -15.73 22.11
N LEU A 300 28.72 -16.37 23.02
CA LEU A 300 27.77 -15.66 23.88
C LEU A 300 28.40 -15.08 25.16
N ASN A 301 29.71 -15.23 25.36
CA ASN A 301 30.41 -14.74 26.56
C ASN A 301 30.45 -13.21 26.64
N GLU A 302 30.68 -12.53 25.53
CA GLU A 302 30.86 -11.08 25.45
C GLU A 302 29.54 -10.38 25.12
N ASN A 303 28.86 -10.81 24.05
CA ASN A 303 27.66 -10.13 23.53
C ASN A 303 26.34 -10.82 23.91
N GLY A 304 26.37 -11.91 24.68
CA GLY A 304 25.17 -12.65 25.07
C GLY A 304 24.21 -11.82 25.92
N GLU A 305 24.73 -11.03 26.86
CA GLU A 305 23.90 -10.14 27.68
C GLU A 305 23.24 -9.05 26.82
N GLU A 306 23.99 -8.41 25.93
CA GLU A 306 23.44 -7.38 25.04
C GLU A 306 22.38 -7.96 24.09
N ALA A 307 22.62 -9.16 23.55
CA ALA A 307 21.66 -9.90 22.75
C ALA A 307 20.36 -10.17 23.54
N LEU A 308 20.47 -10.57 24.82
CA LEU A 308 19.33 -10.76 25.72
C LEU A 308 18.59 -9.44 25.99
N ILE A 309 19.29 -8.35 26.31
CA ILE A 309 18.69 -7.02 26.52
C ILE A 309 17.95 -6.57 25.26
N CYS A 310 18.55 -6.78 24.08
CA CYS A 310 17.95 -6.44 22.80
C CYS A 310 16.68 -7.25 22.52
N ALA A 311 16.70 -8.57 22.79
CA ALA A 311 15.51 -9.43 22.69
C ALA A 311 14.39 -8.97 23.63
N LEU A 312 14.70 -8.67 24.89
CA LEU A 312 13.75 -8.16 25.88
C LEU A 312 13.17 -6.79 25.46
N GLY A 313 14.01 -5.87 25.00
CA GLY A 313 13.59 -4.54 24.53
C GLY A 313 12.62 -4.59 23.34
N ASN A 314 12.65 -5.64 22.53
CA ASN A 314 11.81 -5.82 21.34
C ASN A 314 10.69 -6.87 21.53
N ASN A 315 10.41 -7.27 22.78
CA ASN A 315 9.39 -8.27 23.11
C ASN A 315 9.59 -9.66 22.47
N GLN A 316 10.84 -10.04 22.20
CA GLN A 316 11.17 -11.32 21.57
C GLN A 316 11.31 -12.41 22.64
N VAL A 317 10.18 -12.78 23.25
CA VAL A 317 10.08 -13.71 24.40
C VAL A 317 10.84 -15.01 24.17
N ASN A 318 10.65 -15.64 23.01
CA ASN A 318 11.31 -16.91 22.70
C ASN A 318 12.83 -16.76 22.60
N ALA A 319 13.32 -15.62 22.08
CA ALA A 319 14.75 -15.36 21.96
C ALA A 319 15.37 -15.05 23.33
N ALA A 320 14.70 -14.23 24.13
CA ALA A 320 15.10 -13.97 25.50
C ALA A 320 15.18 -15.26 26.32
N GLN A 321 14.15 -16.10 26.27
CA GLN A 321 14.15 -17.38 26.97
C GLN A 321 15.25 -18.33 26.46
N PHE A 322 15.52 -18.32 25.15
CA PHE A 322 16.63 -19.10 24.59
C PHE A 322 17.97 -18.68 25.22
N PHE A 323 18.27 -17.38 25.31
CA PHE A 323 19.50 -16.89 25.93
C PHE A 323 19.57 -17.23 27.43
N LEU A 324 18.48 -17.05 28.17
CA LEU A 324 18.42 -17.44 29.59
C LEU A 324 18.69 -18.94 29.78
N ASN A 325 18.14 -19.78 28.89
CA ASN A 325 18.39 -21.23 28.91
C ASN A 325 19.83 -21.60 28.53
N GLN A 326 20.55 -20.73 27.80
CA GLN A 326 21.99 -20.88 27.56
C GLN A 326 22.84 -20.43 28.77
N GLY A 327 22.21 -20.04 29.89
CA GLY A 327 22.90 -19.60 31.09
C GLY A 327 23.36 -18.14 31.05
N ILE A 328 22.83 -17.34 30.12
CA ILE A 328 23.14 -15.91 30.06
C ILE A 328 22.43 -15.18 31.19
N GLU A 329 23.22 -14.50 32.02
CA GLU A 329 22.72 -13.70 33.13
C GLU A 329 22.47 -12.25 32.71
N LEU A 330 21.38 -11.67 33.21
CA LEU A 330 21.07 -10.25 33.06
C LEU A 330 21.68 -9.46 34.24
N LYS A 331 22.83 -8.82 34.01
CA LYS A 331 23.56 -8.00 34.98
C LYS A 331 23.13 -6.54 34.96
N ALA A 332 22.64 -6.06 33.81
CA ALA A 332 22.07 -4.74 33.66
C ALA A 332 20.95 -4.46 34.68
N ASN A 333 20.71 -3.18 34.94
CA ASN A 333 19.68 -2.72 35.86
C ASN A 333 18.29 -3.18 35.37
N LYS A 334 17.70 -4.15 36.08
CA LYS A 334 16.44 -4.79 35.72
C LYS A 334 15.27 -3.83 35.83
N GLU A 335 15.29 -2.91 36.79
CA GLU A 335 14.26 -1.91 37.04
C GLU A 335 14.21 -0.88 35.90
N SER A 336 15.38 -0.40 35.46
CA SER A 336 15.49 0.49 34.30
C SER A 336 14.99 -0.18 33.02
N LEU A 337 15.36 -1.45 32.81
CA LEU A 337 14.87 -2.22 31.68
C LEU A 337 13.36 -2.49 31.77
N LEU A 338 12.84 -2.76 32.98
CA LEU A 338 11.42 -2.96 33.27
C LEU A 338 10.60 -1.72 32.92
N ALA A 339 11.10 -0.53 33.27
CA ALA A 339 10.47 0.74 32.90
C ALA A 339 10.37 0.89 31.37
N LYS A 340 11.46 0.63 30.65
CA LYS A 340 11.53 0.73 29.18
C LYS A 340 10.62 -0.26 28.46
N VAL A 341 10.59 -1.53 28.89
CA VAL A 341 9.71 -2.53 28.27
C VAL A 341 8.23 -2.28 28.60
N SER A 342 7.94 -1.69 29.78
CA SER A 342 6.57 -1.33 30.17
C SER A 342 6.03 -0.15 29.37
N GLU A 343 6.88 0.85 29.09
CA GLU A 343 6.56 1.97 28.19
C GLU A 343 6.20 1.48 26.77
N SER A 344 6.96 0.50 26.26
CA SER A 344 6.69 -0.09 24.94
C SER A 344 5.50 -1.06 24.93
N GLY A 345 4.94 -1.41 26.10
CA GLY A 345 3.83 -2.37 26.20
C GLY A 345 4.22 -3.84 26.02
N ASN A 346 5.49 -4.18 26.21
CA ASN A 346 6.07 -5.50 25.93
C ASN A 346 5.77 -6.51 27.06
N LEU A 347 4.54 -7.01 27.11
CA LEU A 347 4.02 -7.88 28.18
C LEU A 347 4.86 -9.13 28.45
N GLY A 348 5.39 -9.77 27.40
CA GLY A 348 6.19 -10.97 27.55
C GLY A 348 7.52 -10.69 28.23
N SER A 349 8.21 -9.63 27.80
CA SER A 349 9.45 -9.18 28.44
C SER A 349 9.26 -8.71 29.87
N VAL A 350 8.14 -8.04 30.18
CA VAL A 350 7.78 -7.68 31.56
C VAL A 350 7.68 -8.92 32.43
N SER A 351 7.02 -9.98 31.93
CA SER A 351 6.87 -11.23 32.68
C SER A 351 8.21 -11.88 32.98
N ILE A 352 9.09 -11.96 31.97
CA ILE A 352 10.45 -12.48 32.12
C ILE A 352 11.25 -11.66 33.15
N LEU A 353 11.21 -10.33 33.08
CA LEU A 353 11.97 -9.48 34.02
C LEU A 353 11.53 -9.66 35.46
N VAL A 354 10.22 -9.76 35.71
CA VAL A 354 9.69 -10.05 37.05
C VAL A 354 10.13 -11.43 37.53
N GLU A 355 10.15 -12.43 36.64
CA GLU A 355 10.65 -13.79 36.96
C GLU A 355 12.16 -13.81 37.23
N LEU A 356 12.92 -12.91 36.60
CA LEU A 356 14.34 -12.65 36.89
C LEU A 356 14.55 -11.81 38.16
N GLY A 357 13.50 -11.47 38.90
CA GLY A 357 13.56 -10.76 40.17
C GLY A 357 13.61 -9.24 40.08
N ALA A 358 13.20 -8.63 38.95
CA ALA A 358 13.03 -7.18 38.87
C ALA A 358 12.01 -6.69 39.90
N ASP A 359 12.32 -5.63 40.63
CA ASP A 359 11.37 -5.06 41.59
C ASP A 359 10.21 -4.35 40.86
N ILE A 360 9.03 -4.96 40.88
CA ILE A 360 7.81 -4.40 40.27
C ILE A 360 7.33 -3.11 40.97
N HIS A 361 7.80 -2.84 42.19
CA HIS A 361 7.42 -1.69 43.00
C HIS A 361 8.39 -0.52 42.88
N CYS A 362 9.48 -0.68 42.13
CA CYS A 362 10.49 0.36 41.94
C CYS A 362 9.86 1.69 41.45
N GLU A 363 10.46 2.81 41.88
CA GLU A 363 10.10 4.16 41.46
C GLU A 363 8.59 4.46 41.50
N SER A 364 7.92 4.03 42.58
CA SER A 364 6.46 4.14 42.74
C SER A 364 5.69 3.37 41.67
N SER A 365 6.00 2.07 41.50
CA SER A 365 5.37 1.19 40.51
C SER A 365 5.46 1.75 39.08
N ILE A 366 6.66 2.14 38.65
CA ILE A 366 6.87 2.77 37.33
C ILE A 366 6.33 1.93 36.16
N ALA A 367 6.44 0.60 36.26
CA ALA A 367 5.88 -0.32 35.27
C ALA A 367 4.36 -0.15 35.11
N LEU A 368 3.63 -0.10 36.24
CA LEU A 368 2.17 0.08 36.25
C LEU A 368 1.80 1.47 35.73
N ARG A 369 2.52 2.51 36.16
CA ARG A 369 2.31 3.88 35.68
C ARG A 369 2.47 3.97 34.16
N LYS A 370 3.55 3.42 33.60
CA LYS A 370 3.82 3.43 32.16
C LYS A 370 2.77 2.63 31.37
N ALA A 371 2.34 1.49 31.89
CA ALA A 371 1.27 0.70 31.28
C ALA A 371 -0.07 1.47 31.22
N VAL A 372 -0.41 2.19 32.28
CA VAL A 372 -1.62 3.03 32.34
C VAL A 372 -1.49 4.26 31.43
N GLU A 373 -0.34 4.93 31.43
CA GLU A 373 -0.06 6.09 30.58
C GLU A 373 -0.26 5.78 29.10
N HIS A 374 0.19 4.59 28.66
CA HIS A 374 0.07 4.09 27.29
C HIS A 374 -1.24 3.32 27.05
N GLN A 375 -2.18 3.35 28.01
CA GLN A 375 -3.53 2.80 27.85
C GLN A 375 -3.55 1.29 27.55
N ASN A 376 -2.52 0.55 27.97
CA ASN A 376 -2.37 -0.88 27.69
C ASN A 376 -3.05 -1.72 28.78
N LEU A 377 -4.36 -1.93 28.64
CA LEU A 377 -5.16 -2.70 29.60
C LEU A 377 -4.61 -4.11 29.85
N LYS A 378 -4.08 -4.80 28.83
CA LYS A 378 -3.53 -6.15 28.99
C LYS A 378 -2.31 -6.15 29.91
N LEU A 379 -1.42 -5.18 29.73
CA LEU A 379 -0.25 -5.03 30.59
C LEU A 379 -0.62 -4.61 32.01
N VAL A 380 -1.59 -3.69 32.16
CA VAL A 380 -2.11 -3.30 33.49
C VAL A 380 -2.67 -4.51 34.24
N LYS A 381 -3.45 -5.36 33.58
CA LYS A 381 -3.97 -6.60 34.16
C LYS A 381 -2.85 -7.52 34.65
N CYS A 382 -1.89 -7.80 33.77
CA CYS A 382 -0.74 -8.66 34.06
C CYS A 382 0.09 -8.14 35.25
N LEU A 383 0.37 -6.83 35.29
CA LEU A 383 1.15 -6.22 36.37
C LEU A 383 0.42 -6.31 37.73
N ILE A 384 -0.88 -6.05 37.76
CA ILE A 384 -1.69 -6.17 39.00
C ILE A 384 -1.79 -7.64 39.44
N GLU A 385 -1.92 -8.58 38.50
CA GLU A 385 -1.88 -10.02 38.79
C GLU A 385 -0.51 -10.46 39.35
N LYS A 386 0.59 -9.85 38.89
CA LYS A 386 1.94 -10.00 39.45
C LYS A 386 2.17 -9.10 40.69
N CYS A 387 1.10 -8.71 41.37
CA CYS A 387 1.09 -7.97 42.63
C CYS A 387 1.65 -6.53 42.58
N ALA A 388 1.66 -5.84 41.42
CA ALA A 388 2.06 -4.43 41.37
C ALA A 388 1.24 -3.56 42.35
N ASN A 389 1.90 -2.64 43.04
CA ASN A 389 1.24 -1.80 44.04
C ASN A 389 0.36 -0.76 43.37
N LEU A 390 -0.95 -1.02 43.42
CA LEU A 390 -2.02 -0.15 42.89
C LEU A 390 -2.12 1.19 43.63
N ARG A 391 -1.84 1.18 44.95
CA ARG A 391 -1.92 2.33 45.84
C ARG A 391 -0.65 3.18 45.84
N ALA A 392 0.31 2.87 44.97
CA ALA A 392 1.58 3.61 44.89
C ALA A 392 1.34 5.10 44.58
N ASN A 393 2.11 5.97 45.25
CA ASN A 393 2.04 7.42 45.12
C ASN A 393 0.59 7.97 45.16
N ASN A 394 -0.16 7.54 46.18
CA ASN A 394 -1.55 7.94 46.44
C ASN A 394 -2.43 7.68 45.20
N ASP A 395 -2.47 6.41 44.77
CA ASP A 395 -3.20 5.92 43.59
C ASP A 395 -2.90 6.72 42.30
N ILE A 396 -1.62 6.93 42.01
CA ILE A 396 -1.21 7.62 40.78
C ILE A 396 -1.73 6.96 39.51
N ALA A 397 -1.94 5.64 39.52
CA ALA A 397 -2.49 4.90 38.40
C ALA A 397 -3.88 5.42 37.98
N ILE A 398 -4.84 5.57 38.90
CA ILE A 398 -6.19 6.02 38.52
C ILE A 398 -6.18 7.48 38.05
N LYS A 399 -5.35 8.34 38.65
CA LYS A 399 -5.13 9.72 38.19
C LYS A 399 -4.67 9.78 36.73
N ILE A 400 -3.64 9.00 36.39
CA ILE A 400 -3.12 8.93 35.01
C ILE A 400 -4.20 8.37 34.08
N ALA A 401 -4.91 7.31 34.47
CA ALA A 401 -5.97 6.72 33.65
C ALA A 401 -7.09 7.72 33.34
N SER A 402 -7.51 8.51 34.34
CA SER A 402 -8.50 9.57 34.19
C SER A 402 -8.02 10.71 33.29
N SER A 403 -6.72 11.03 33.32
CA SER A 403 -6.11 12.00 32.40
C SER A 403 -6.16 11.56 30.93
N LYS A 404 -5.89 10.28 30.68
CA LYS A 404 -5.78 9.72 29.33
C LYS A 404 -7.14 9.35 28.74
N GLY A 405 -8.17 9.26 29.58
CA GLY A 405 -9.54 9.04 29.13
C GLY A 405 -9.94 7.56 28.97
N ASN A 406 -9.16 6.63 29.51
CA ASN A 406 -9.39 5.20 29.29
C ASN A 406 -10.31 4.58 30.34
N VAL A 407 -11.60 4.55 30.06
CA VAL A 407 -12.65 3.97 30.93
C VAL A 407 -12.36 2.51 31.29
N GLY A 408 -11.91 1.68 30.34
CA GLY A 408 -11.67 0.26 30.58
C GLY A 408 -10.52 -0.01 31.56
N VAL A 409 -9.48 0.82 31.55
CA VAL A 409 -8.40 0.79 32.56
C VAL A 409 -8.93 1.28 33.90
N ILE A 410 -9.71 2.36 33.92
CA ILE A 410 -10.29 2.91 35.16
C ILE A 410 -11.20 1.89 35.86
N ASP A 411 -12.16 1.31 35.13
CA ASP A 411 -13.06 0.28 35.66
C ASP A 411 -12.27 -0.89 36.26
N TYR A 412 -11.23 -1.35 35.56
CA TYR A 412 -10.39 -2.43 36.07
C TYR A 412 -9.60 -2.05 37.32
N LEU A 413 -9.01 -0.84 37.37
CA LEU A 413 -8.30 -0.35 38.55
C LEU A 413 -9.24 -0.25 39.75
N ILE A 414 -10.46 0.28 39.57
CA ILE A 414 -11.48 0.37 40.63
C ILE A 414 -11.89 -1.03 41.09
N GLN A 415 -12.15 -1.96 40.17
CA GLN A 415 -12.49 -3.34 40.50
C GLN A 415 -11.39 -4.03 41.34
N LYS A 416 -10.12 -3.67 41.09
CA LYS A 416 -8.97 -4.17 41.86
C LYS A 416 -8.68 -3.35 43.12
N GLY A 417 -9.57 -2.43 43.46
CA GLY A 417 -9.55 -1.67 44.70
C GLY A 417 -8.69 -0.40 44.64
N ALA A 418 -8.64 0.31 43.52
CA ALA A 418 -8.08 1.66 43.47
C ALA A 418 -8.99 2.63 44.23
N ASP A 419 -8.40 3.56 44.99
CA ASP A 419 -9.12 4.61 45.68
C ASP A 419 -9.44 5.76 44.72
N ILE A 420 -10.73 5.93 44.41
CA ILE A 420 -11.24 6.99 43.55
C ILE A 420 -11.11 8.39 44.17
N HIS A 421 -11.02 8.46 45.50
CA HIS A 421 -10.96 9.70 46.28
C HIS A 421 -9.51 10.13 46.58
N ALA A 422 -8.53 9.34 46.13
CA ALA A 422 -7.13 9.60 46.34
C ALA A 422 -6.71 11.01 45.92
N ASN A 423 -5.96 11.67 46.79
CA ASN A 423 -5.48 13.04 46.63
C ASN A 423 -6.58 14.07 46.37
N ASN A 424 -7.66 14.04 47.16
CA ASN A 424 -8.80 14.96 47.07
C ASN A 424 -9.54 14.90 45.72
N ASP A 425 -9.97 13.70 45.32
CA ASP A 425 -10.76 13.46 44.09
C ASP A 425 -10.05 13.89 42.80
N ARG A 426 -8.71 13.88 42.79
CA ARG A 426 -7.94 14.44 41.65
C ARG A 426 -8.19 13.72 40.33
N ALA A 427 -8.52 12.42 40.39
CA ALA A 427 -8.96 11.64 39.24
C ALA A 427 -10.21 12.25 38.58
N LEU A 428 -11.23 12.60 39.37
CA LEU A 428 -12.45 13.24 38.86
C LEU A 428 -12.19 14.66 38.37
N ILE A 429 -11.36 15.43 39.10
CA ILE A 429 -10.98 16.79 38.68
C ILE A 429 -10.31 16.77 37.30
N TRP A 430 -9.39 15.84 37.07
CA TRP A 430 -8.71 15.68 35.78
C TRP A 430 -9.64 15.19 34.67
N ALA A 431 -10.57 14.27 34.97
CA ALA A 431 -11.58 13.83 34.00
C ALA A 431 -12.48 14.99 33.53
N ARG A 432 -12.87 15.87 34.46
CA ARG A 432 -13.66 17.08 34.17
C ARG A 432 -12.85 18.13 33.42
N PHE A 433 -11.60 18.38 33.82
CA PHE A 433 -10.70 19.33 33.13
C PHE A 433 -10.52 18.95 31.65
N ASN A 434 -10.38 17.66 31.36
CA ASN A 434 -10.26 17.16 29.99
C ASN A 434 -11.62 16.98 29.27
N ASN A 435 -12.72 17.42 29.89
CA ASN A 435 -14.10 17.30 29.38
C ASN A 435 -14.49 15.86 28.96
N ASN A 436 -13.96 14.85 29.64
CA ASN A 436 -14.22 13.45 29.29
C ASN A 436 -15.44 12.92 30.05
N LYS A 437 -16.62 13.15 29.48
CA LYS A 437 -17.91 12.76 30.06
C LYS A 437 -17.97 11.28 30.43
N TYR A 438 -17.45 10.39 29.58
CA TYR A 438 -17.48 8.95 29.84
C TYR A 438 -16.67 8.55 31.07
N VAL A 439 -15.50 9.17 31.28
CA VAL A 439 -14.70 8.93 32.48
C VAL A 439 -15.37 9.53 33.72
N VAL A 440 -15.97 10.73 33.59
CA VAL A 440 -16.73 11.33 34.69
C VAL A 440 -17.89 10.42 35.11
N ASP A 441 -18.69 9.95 34.15
CA ASP A 441 -19.82 9.04 34.41
C ASP A 441 -19.33 7.72 35.04
N CYS A 442 -18.20 7.17 34.56
CA CYS A 442 -17.56 5.97 35.10
C CYS A 442 -17.12 6.15 36.56
N LEU A 443 -16.43 7.25 36.88
CA LEU A 443 -15.95 7.53 38.24
C LEU A 443 -17.13 7.78 39.20
N LEU A 444 -18.14 8.54 38.77
CA LEU A 444 -19.34 8.81 39.58
C LEU A 444 -20.13 7.54 39.86
N LYS A 445 -20.41 6.74 38.84
CA LYS A 445 -21.13 5.46 38.99
C LYS A 445 -20.43 4.51 39.97
N ASN A 446 -19.11 4.45 39.91
CA ASN A 446 -18.34 3.59 40.82
C ASN A 446 -18.20 4.18 42.23
N GLY A 447 -18.19 5.52 42.38
CA GLY A 447 -18.16 6.18 43.69
C GLY A 447 -19.49 6.21 44.43
N GLU A 448 -20.63 6.14 43.73
CA GLU A 448 -21.95 5.95 44.36
C GLU A 448 -22.09 4.59 45.08
N ASN A 449 -21.28 3.60 44.69
CA ASN A 449 -21.26 2.27 45.32
C ASN A 449 -20.31 2.18 46.53
N ASP A 450 -19.50 3.22 46.80
CA ASP A 450 -18.60 3.26 47.94
C ASP A 450 -19.35 3.80 49.18
N SER A 451 -19.94 2.89 49.95
CA SER A 451 -20.93 3.17 51.00
C SER A 451 -20.41 3.91 52.24
N ASN A 452 -19.20 4.48 52.19
CA ASN A 452 -18.51 5.06 53.34
C ASN A 452 -18.46 6.60 53.38
N ASN A 453 -19.06 7.33 52.44
CA ASN A 453 -19.08 8.79 52.58
C ASN A 453 -20.22 9.52 51.85
N ALA A 454 -21.40 9.57 52.47
CA ALA A 454 -22.53 10.39 52.01
C ALA A 454 -22.19 11.91 51.92
N ASP A 455 -21.19 12.37 52.68
CA ASP A 455 -20.72 13.76 52.64
C ASP A 455 -19.90 14.07 51.38
N ALA A 456 -19.15 13.11 50.84
CA ALA A 456 -18.38 13.29 49.61
C ALA A 456 -19.31 13.48 48.38
N ILE A 457 -20.42 12.74 48.34
CA ILE A 457 -21.46 12.87 47.29
C ILE A 457 -22.06 14.28 47.27
N THR A 458 -22.23 14.89 48.44
CA THR A 458 -22.79 16.24 48.59
C THR A 458 -21.79 17.31 48.16
N VAL A 459 -20.50 17.15 48.49
CA VAL A 459 -19.41 18.04 48.03
C VAL A 459 -19.17 17.93 46.51
N LEU A 460 -19.30 16.73 45.94
CA LEU A 460 -19.18 16.46 44.50
C LEU A 460 -20.28 17.11 43.66
N LYS A 461 -21.51 17.22 44.21
CA LYS A 461 -22.64 17.98 43.63
C LYS A 461 -22.50 19.49 43.84
N LEU A 462 -22.02 19.96 44.99
CA LEU A 462 -21.83 21.40 45.24
C LEU A 462 -20.75 22.04 44.33
N LYS A 463 -19.71 21.29 43.97
CA LYS A 463 -18.71 21.71 42.97
C LYS A 463 -19.19 21.62 41.50
N THR A 464 -20.40 21.11 41.24
CA THR A 464 -20.98 21.10 39.88
C THR A 464 -21.83 22.33 39.55
N GLU A 465 -22.34 23.04 40.56
CA GLU A 465 -23.22 24.21 40.35
C GLU A 465 -22.46 25.54 40.33
N SER A 466 -21.31 25.61 41.00
CA SER A 466 -20.42 26.77 40.94
C SER A 466 -19.37 26.53 39.87
N GLY A 467 -19.52 27.18 38.71
CA GLY A 467 -18.55 27.21 37.61
C GLY A 467 -17.22 27.89 37.95
N ILE A 468 -16.70 27.69 39.16
CA ILE A 468 -15.42 28.20 39.60
C ILE A 468 -14.38 27.13 39.29
N MET A 469 -13.75 27.27 38.11
CA MET A 469 -12.38 26.81 37.93
C MET A 469 -11.55 27.35 39.11
N CYS A 470 -11.17 26.50 40.07
CA CYS A 470 -10.06 26.84 40.95
C CYS A 470 -8.76 26.68 40.16
N GLU A 471 -8.34 27.77 39.51
CA GLU A 471 -6.98 28.01 38.99
C GLU A 471 -5.90 27.89 40.09
N THR A 472 -6.27 27.70 41.36
CA THR A 472 -5.39 27.68 42.54
C THR A 472 -4.89 26.30 42.97
N LEU A 473 -5.12 25.22 42.22
CA LEU A 473 -4.53 23.89 42.49
C LEU A 473 -3.41 23.50 41.52
N ILE A 474 -2.89 24.49 40.79
CA ILE A 474 -1.72 24.41 39.91
C ILE A 474 -0.49 24.86 40.70
N GLU A 475 -0.03 24.04 41.63
CA GLU A 475 1.39 24.03 41.97
C GLU A 475 1.89 22.58 41.87
N ASN A 476 2.91 22.42 41.03
CA ASN A 476 3.60 21.20 40.56
C ASN A 476 2.92 20.30 39.52
N PRO A 477 3.34 20.40 38.24
CA PRO A 477 3.36 19.28 37.31
C PRO A 477 4.66 18.48 37.49
N LEU A 478 4.51 17.16 37.65
CA LEU A 478 5.53 16.09 37.74
C LEU A 478 6.03 15.76 39.15
#